data_AF-A0A1V4RJP6-F1
#
_entry.id   AF-A0A1V4RJP6-F1
#
_cell.length_a   1.000
_cell.length_b   1.000
_cell.length_c   1.000
_cell.angle_alpha   90.00
_cell.angle_beta   90.00
_cell.angle_gamma   90.00
#
_symmetry.space_group_name_H-M   'P 1'
#
loop_
_entity.id
_entity.type
_entity.pdbx_description
1 polymer ?
#
loop_
_entity_poly.entity_id
_entity_poly.type
_entity_poly.pdbx_seq_one_letter_code
_entity_poly.pdbx_strand_id
1 'polypeptide(L)'
;MDHDWLMKMLEKRINDKRFLGLIRKWLKAGILEEDGQVNYPVTGTPQGGIVSAVLANIYLHYALDLWFEKVVKPHCRGEAMIM
;
A
#
# COMPACT_ATOMS: atom_id res chain seq x y z
N MET A 1 1.91 7.70 -0.83
CA MET A 1 2.60 6.40 -0.93
C MET A 1 2.95 6.17 -2.39
N ASP A 2 4.19 5.82 -2.72
CA ASP A 2 4.56 5.61 -4.12
C ASP A 2 3.90 4.31 -4.64
N HIS A 3 2.97 4.47 -5.58
CA HIS A 3 2.19 3.36 -6.13
C HIS A 3 3.04 2.39 -6.94
N ASP A 4 4.11 2.84 -7.60
CA ASP A 4 4.98 1.94 -8.35
C ASP A 4 5.83 1.08 -7.41
N TRP A 5 6.24 1.62 -6.27
CA TRP A 5 6.88 0.83 -5.22
C TRP A 5 5.93 -0.21 -4.61
N LEU A 6 4.69 0.17 -4.29
CA LEU A 6 3.68 -0.79 -3.81
C LEU A 6 3.47 -1.92 -4.83
N MET A 7 3.32 -1.58 -6.11
CA MET A 7 3.13 -2.59 -7.16
C MET A 7 4.31 -3.56 -7.22
N LYS A 8 5.55 -3.08 -7.12
CA LYS A 8 6.76 -3.92 -7.03
C LYS A 8 6.76 -4.83 -5.80
N MET A 9 6.26 -4.35 -4.66
CA MET A 9 6.14 -5.14 -3.43
C MET A 9 5.11 -6.27 -3.59
N LEU A 10 3.95 -5.97 -4.19
CA LEU A 10 2.90 -6.96 -4.46
C LEU A 10 3.37 -8.03 -5.45
N GLU A 11 4.11 -7.63 -6.50
CA GLU A 11 4.72 -8.53 -7.49
C GLU A 11 5.68 -9.56 -6.88
N LYS A 12 6.22 -9.33 -5.67
CA LYS A 12 7.06 -10.32 -4.97
C LYS A 12 6.30 -11.57 -4.56
N ARG A 13 4.98 -11.48 -4.35
CA ARG A 13 4.15 -12.57 -3.84
C ARG A 13 2.98 -12.92 -4.77
N ILE A 14 2.59 -12.03 -5.67
CA ILE A 14 1.45 -12.19 -6.56
C ILE A 14 1.97 -12.20 -8.01
N ASN A 15 1.75 -13.31 -8.71
CA ASN A 15 2.10 -13.45 -10.12
C ASN A 15 0.91 -13.18 -11.08
N ASP A 16 -0.30 -13.02 -10.54
CA ASP A 16 -1.49 -12.72 -11.32
C ASP A 16 -1.48 -11.25 -11.80
N LYS A 17 -1.12 -11.08 -13.08
CA LYS A 17 -1.08 -9.77 -13.75
C LYS A 17 -2.44 -9.09 -13.86
N ARG A 18 -3.54 -9.85 -13.94
CA ARG A 18 -4.89 -9.27 -14.02
C ARG A 18 -5.29 -8.68 -12.68
N PHE A 19 -5.02 -9.40 -11.60
CA PHE A 19 -5.26 -8.93 -10.24
C PHE A 19 -4.42 -7.68 -9.91
N LEU A 20 -3.13 -7.71 -10.23
CA LEU A 20 -2.25 -6.53 -10.11
C LEU A 20 -2.74 -5.35 -10.94
N GLY A 21 -3.26 -5.61 -12.14
CA GLY A 21 -3.87 -4.59 -13.00
C GLY A 21 -5.11 -3.92 -12.36
N LEU A 22 -5.93 -4.69 -11.64
CA LEU A 22 -7.09 -4.16 -10.91
C LEU A 22 -6.66 -3.25 -9.75
N ILE A 23 -5.69 -3.69 -8.95
CA ILE A 23 -5.14 -2.88 -7.85
C ILE A 23 -4.57 -1.56 -8.40
N ARG A 24 -3.80 -1.60 -9.51
CA ARG A 24 -3.26 -0.39 -10.14
C ARG A 24 -4.35 0.57 -10.61
N LYS A 25 -5.47 0.06 -11.15
CA LYS A 25 -6.61 0.89 -11.56
C LYS A 25 -7.31 1.52 -10.36
N TRP A 26 -7.52 0.77 -9.29
CA TRP A 26 -8.10 1.29 -8.04
C TRP A 26 -7.23 2.36 -7.39
N LEU A 27 -5.92 2.16 -7.34
CA LEU A 27 -4.97 3.16 -6.82
C LEU A 27 -5.00 4.47 -7.62
N LYS A 28 -5.18 4.40 -8.95
CA LYS A 28 -5.32 5.59 -9.80
C LYS A 28 -6.67 6.28 -9.63
N ALA A 29 -7.75 5.51 -9.45
CA ALA A 29 -9.08 6.07 -9.24
C ALA A 29 -9.17 6.85 -7.92
N GLY A 30 -8.52 6.38 -6.85
CA GLY A 30 -8.47 7.11 -5.57
C GLY A 30 -7.77 8.47 -5.64
N ILE A 31 -6.71 8.62 -6.44
CA ILE A 31 -6.02 9.92 -6.65
C ILE A 31 -6.93 10.92 -7.37
N LEU A 32 -7.74 10.46 -8.33
CA LEU A 32 -8.65 11.33 -9.08
C LEU A 32 -9.74 11.93 -8.17
N GLU A 33 -10.09 11.23 -7.09
CA GLU A 33 -11.00 11.72 -6.06
C GLU A 33 -10.31 12.76 -5.14
N GLU A 34 -9.04 12.55 -4.77
CA GLU A 34 -8.31 13.45 -3.84
C GLU A 34 -7.84 14.77 -4.51
N ASP A 35 -7.43 14.73 -5.80
CA ASP A 35 -6.67 15.82 -6.43
C ASP A 35 -7.46 16.66 -7.47
N GLY A 36 -8.78 16.51 -7.57
CA GLY A 36 -9.63 17.58 -8.14
C GLY A 36 -10.62 17.22 -9.23
N GLN A 37 -11.66 16.47 -8.85
CA GLN A 37 -12.95 16.25 -9.54
C GLN A 37 -12.97 15.19 -10.65
N VAL A 38 -13.80 14.14 -10.47
CA VAL A 38 -15.23 14.15 -10.86
C VAL A 38 -16.04 13.40 -9.80
N ASN A 39 -16.89 14.14 -9.07
CA ASN A 39 -17.95 13.58 -8.22
C ASN A 39 -19.08 13.00 -9.07
N TYR A 40 -19.62 11.84 -8.70
CA TYR A 40 -21.09 11.60 -8.66
C TYR A 40 -21.44 10.41 -7.74
N PRO A 41 -21.83 10.64 -6.46
CA PRO A 41 -22.65 9.68 -5.73
C PRO A 41 -24.05 10.28 -5.56
N VAL A 42 -25.01 9.89 -6.41
CA VAL A 42 -26.44 10.17 -6.14
C VAL A 42 -27.02 9.14 -5.17
N THR A 43 -26.47 7.92 -5.09
CA THR A 43 -26.83 6.92 -4.07
C THR A 43 -25.76 5.83 -4.02
N GLY A 44 -25.02 5.70 -2.91
CA GLY A 44 -24.06 4.61 -2.68
C GLY A 44 -22.65 5.08 -2.33
N THR A 45 -22.24 4.80 -1.09
CA THR A 45 -20.98 5.08 -0.38
C THR A 45 -19.69 5.24 -1.22
N PRO A 46 -18.84 6.26 -0.95
CA PRO A 46 -17.46 6.29 -1.43
C PRO A 46 -16.63 5.31 -0.59
N GLN A 47 -16.65 4.02 -0.96
CA GLN A 47 -15.86 3.01 -0.28
C GLN A 47 -14.41 3.05 -0.78
N GLY A 48 -13.59 3.92 -0.15
CA GLY A 48 -12.15 3.71 0.03
C GLY A 48 -11.88 2.52 0.96
N GLY A 49 -12.57 1.41 0.70
CA GLY A 49 -12.88 0.34 1.63
C GLY A 49 -11.75 -0.67 1.74
N ILE A 50 -11.42 -1.06 2.98
CA ILE A 50 -10.66 -2.24 3.46
C ILE A 50 -9.30 -2.51 2.77
N VAL A 51 -9.29 -2.63 1.45
CA VAL A 51 -8.13 -2.81 0.58
C VAL A 51 -7.06 -1.75 0.82
N SER A 52 -7.42 -0.47 0.99
CA SER A 52 -6.43 0.59 1.28
C SER A 52 -5.63 0.32 2.55
N ALA A 53 -6.31 -0.09 3.64
CA ALA A 53 -5.65 -0.45 4.89
C ALA A 53 -4.72 -1.66 4.73
N VAL A 54 -5.14 -2.67 3.96
CA VAL A 54 -4.30 -3.84 3.67
C VAL A 54 -3.08 -3.47 2.84
N LEU A 55 -3.25 -2.64 1.80
CA LEU A 55 -2.17 -2.17 0.94
C LEU A 55 -1.16 -1.29 1.72
N ALA A 56 -1.64 -0.46 2.63
CA ALA A 56 -0.80 0.33 3.52
C ALA A 56 0.05 -0.57 4.45
N ASN A 57 -0.54 -1.62 5.03
CA ASN A 57 0.20 -2.56 5.86
C ASN A 57 1.28 -3.30 5.06
N ILE A 58 0.97 -3.72 3.83
CA ILE A 58 1.97 -4.33 2.94
C ILE A 58 3.12 -3.36 2.70
N TYR A 59 2.82 -2.09 2.42
CA TYR A 59 3.86 -1.09 2.20
C TYR A 59 4.72 -0.85 3.45
N LEU A 60 4.09 -0.70 4.62
CA LEU A 60 4.79 -0.53 5.89
C LEU A 60 5.68 -1.73 6.20
N HIS A 61 5.26 -2.94 5.88
CA HIS A 61 6.11 -4.11 6.06
C HIS A 61 7.44 -3.99 5.30
N TYR A 62 7.41 -3.57 4.04
CA TYR A 62 8.64 -3.44 3.25
C TYR A 62 9.42 -2.17 3.56
N ALA A 63 8.75 -1.04 3.78
CA ALA A 63 9.38 0.26 3.97
C ALA A 63 9.89 0.46 5.40
N LEU A 64 9.19 -0.09 6.39
CA LEU A 64 9.47 0.10 7.81
C LEU A 64 10.01 -1.18 8.45
N ASP A 65 9.25 -2.29 8.49
CA ASP A 65 9.65 -3.47 9.26
C ASP A 65 10.98 -4.06 8.74
N LEU A 66 11.05 -4.30 7.43
CA LEU A 66 12.26 -4.87 6.82
C LEU A 66 13.45 -3.92 6.87
N TRP A 67 13.21 -2.60 6.80
CA TRP A 67 14.27 -1.62 7.00
C TRP A 67 14.76 -1.62 8.45
N PHE A 68 13.84 -1.65 9.42
CA PHE A 68 14.17 -1.69 10.84
C PHE A 68 14.98 -2.94 11.18
N GLU A 69 14.53 -4.11 10.73
CA GLU A 69 15.23 -5.38 10.96
C GLU A 69 16.63 -5.41 10.34
N LYS A 70 16.82 -4.85 9.14
CA LYS A 70 18.11 -4.91 8.42
C LYS A 70 19.07 -3.79 8.75
N VAL A 71 18.56 -2.61 9.08
CA VAL A 71 19.37 -1.39 9.23
C VAL A 71 19.43 -0.98 10.69
N VAL A 72 18.33 -0.96 11.43
CA VAL A 72 18.31 -0.42 12.79
C VAL A 72 18.76 -1.47 13.80
N LYS A 73 18.17 -2.66 13.76
CA LYS A 73 18.40 -3.75 14.72
C LYS A 73 19.88 -4.14 14.88
N PRO A 74 20.72 -4.21 13.82
CA PRO A 74 22.15 -4.50 13.98
C PRO A 74 22.94 -3.45 14.76
N HIS A 75 22.43 -2.22 14.87
CA HIS A 75 23.07 -1.12 15.60
C HIS A 75 22.55 -0.97 17.04
N CYS A 76 21.53 -1.75 17.43
CA CYS A 76 20.99 -1.76 18.78
C CYS A 76 21.73 -2.80 19.65
N ARG A 77 21.99 -2.47 20.93
CA ARG A 77 22.43 -3.44 21.94
C ARG A 77 21.22 -3.83 22.79
N GLY A 78 20.85 -5.12 22.79
CA GLY A 78 19.65 -5.64 23.45
C GLY A 78 18.50 -5.93 22.47
N GLU A 79 17.31 -6.27 22.98
CA GLU A 79 16.14 -6.50 22.13
C GLU A 79 15.59 -5.18 21.57
N ALA A 80 15.46 -5.12 20.24
CA ALA A 80 14.81 -4.01 19.54
C ALA A 80 13.69 -4.58 18.67
N MET A 81 12.46 -4.14 18.91
CA MET A 81 11.26 -4.61 18.23
C MET A 81 10.40 -3.42 17.79
N ILE A 82 9.84 -3.53 16.58
CA ILE A 82 8.78 -2.65 16.08
C ILE A 82 7.52 -3.52 15.91
N MET A 83 6.36 -2.96 16.25
CA MET A 83 5.08 -3.69 16.40
C MET A 83 4.27 -3.64 15.12
#